data_AF-A0A1Y6HJF3-F1
#
_entry.id   AF-A0A1Y6HJF3-F1
#
_cell.length_a   1.000
_cell.length_b   1.000
_cell.length_c   1.000
_cell.angle_alpha   90.00
_cell.angle_beta   90.00
_cell.angle_gamma   90.00
#
_symmetry.space_group_name_H-M   'P 1'
#
loop_
_entity.id
_entity.type
_entity.pdbx_description
1 polymer ?
#
loop_
_entity_poly.entity_id
_entity_poly.type
_entity_poly.pdbx_seq_one_letter_code
_entity_poly.pdbx_strand_id
1 'polypeptide(L)'
;MEELLAHTINAAHAMKAVDAREVSRVIVDATVQEKAIAYPTDSRLLEVARKKLVLLAKRYGIALRQSDARQGPALCRKAGRYAHACQFKRMRRILRRQRTVLGRVVRDIERKLDQVDTGVRERIAVWLQRAEQVHAQRPKDK
;
A
#
# COMPACT_ATOMS: atom_id res chain seq x y z
N MET A 1 -32.19 8.38 12.80
CA MET A 1 -31.66 7.17 12.12
C MET A 1 -32.31 5.92 12.70
N GLU A 2 -32.45 5.84 14.03
CA GLU A 2 -33.20 4.79 14.73
C GLU A 2 -34.68 4.68 14.30
N GLU A 3 -35.38 5.81 14.11
CA GLU A 3 -36.77 5.81 13.65
C GLU A 3 -36.95 5.19 12.24
N LEU A 4 -36.05 5.51 11.31
CA LEU A 4 -36.08 4.94 9.95
C LEU A 4 -35.83 3.43 9.95
N LEU A 5 -34.92 2.95 10.81
CA LEU A 5 -34.65 1.52 10.96
C LEU A 5 -35.88 0.80 11.54
N ALA A 6 -36.53 1.37 12.56
CA ALA A 6 -37.74 0.83 13.16
C ALA A 6 -38.89 0.72 12.14
N HIS A 7 -39.11 1.77 11.33
CA HIS A 7 -40.12 1.73 10.26
C HIS A 7 -39.82 0.66 9.20
N THR A 8 -38.55 0.48 8.85
CA THR A 8 -38.12 -0.53 7.86
C THR A 8 -38.33 -1.95 8.37
N ILE A 9 -38.00 -2.22 9.65
CA ILE A 9 -38.22 -3.53 10.29
C ILE A 9 -39.72 -3.83 10.37
N ASN A 10 -40.53 -2.85 10.77
CA ASN A 10 -41.98 -3.01 10.86
C ASN A 10 -42.62 -3.29 9.49
N ALA A 11 -42.14 -2.60 8.44
CA ALA A 11 -42.58 -2.87 7.07
C ALA A 11 -42.21 -4.29 6.62
N ALA A 12 -40.98 -4.74 6.90
CA ALA A 12 -40.52 -6.09 6.57
C ALA A 12 -41.34 -7.17 7.30
N HIS A 13 -41.70 -6.94 8.56
CA HIS A 13 -42.57 -7.82 9.33
C HIS A 13 -44.00 -7.85 8.77
N ALA A 14 -44.58 -6.69 8.42
CA ALA A 14 -45.90 -6.60 7.79
C ALA A 14 -45.97 -7.33 6.45
N MET A 15 -44.87 -7.31 5.68
CA MET A 15 -44.73 -8.05 4.42
C MET A 15 -44.40 -9.54 4.62
N LYS A 16 -44.30 -10.03 5.87
CA LYS A 16 -43.86 -11.39 6.24
C LYS A 16 -42.48 -11.77 5.66
N ALA A 17 -41.64 -10.78 5.40
CA ALA A 17 -40.29 -10.99 4.88
C ALA A 17 -39.32 -11.43 5.99
N VAL A 18 -39.65 -11.18 7.26
CA VAL A 18 -38.85 -11.53 8.44
C VAL A 18 -39.80 -11.98 9.56
N ASP A 19 -39.48 -13.09 10.22
CA ASP A 19 -40.23 -13.58 11.39
C ASP A 19 -39.84 -12.77 12.64
N ALA A 20 -40.79 -12.48 13.53
CA ALA A 20 -40.57 -11.78 14.79
C ALA A 20 -39.47 -12.43 15.65
N ARG A 21 -39.28 -13.75 15.50
CA ARG A 21 -38.21 -14.51 16.18
C ARG A 21 -36.82 -14.15 15.69
N GLU A 22 -36.66 -13.79 14.42
CA GLU A 22 -35.37 -13.42 13.82
C GLU A 22 -34.92 -12.02 14.22
N VAL A 23 -35.87 -11.12 14.56
CA VAL A 23 -35.59 -9.75 15.05
C VAL A 23 -34.94 -9.75 16.45
N SER A 24 -35.01 -10.86 17.18
CA SER A 24 -34.35 -11.02 18.48
C SER A 24 -32.82 -10.99 18.41
N ARG A 25 -32.24 -11.28 17.22
CA ARG A 25 -30.80 -11.29 17.00
C ARG A 25 -30.46 -10.53 15.72
N VAL A 26 -30.03 -9.27 15.88
CA VAL A 26 -29.56 -8.44 14.78
C VAL A 26 -28.05 -8.67 14.57
N ILE A 27 -27.66 -9.16 13.40
CA ILE A 27 -26.25 -9.18 12.98
C ILE A 27 -25.99 -7.88 12.23
N VAL A 28 -25.32 -6.94 12.88
CA VAL A 28 -24.89 -5.70 12.24
C VAL A 28 -23.53 -5.96 11.60
N ASP A 29 -23.49 -6.08 10.27
CA ASP A 29 -22.25 -6.11 9.48
C ASP A 29 -21.64 -4.69 9.42
N ALA A 30 -21.27 -4.16 10.58
CA ALA A 30 -20.49 -2.94 10.69
C ALA A 30 -19.02 -3.34 10.80
N THR A 31 -18.35 -3.48 9.65
CA THR A 31 -16.93 -3.14 9.44
C THR A 31 -16.48 -3.70 8.10
N VAL A 32 -16.38 -2.83 7.09
CA VAL A 32 -15.33 -3.03 6.08
C VAL A 32 -14.02 -2.71 6.81
N GLN A 33 -13.39 -3.71 7.44
CA GLN A 33 -11.99 -3.57 7.78
C GLN A 33 -11.24 -3.26 6.49
N GLU A 34 -10.39 -2.23 6.51
CA GLU A 34 -9.43 -2.03 5.43
C GLU A 34 -8.57 -3.29 5.31
N LYS A 35 -8.97 -4.18 4.41
CA LYS A 35 -8.14 -5.29 4.03
C LYS A 35 -7.00 -4.65 3.25
N ALA A 36 -5.81 -4.62 3.82
CA ALA A 36 -4.60 -4.37 3.04
C ALA A 36 -4.46 -5.56 2.06
N ILE A 37 -5.15 -5.49 0.91
CA ILE A 37 -5.25 -6.59 -0.08
C ILE A 37 -3.87 -6.91 -0.68
N ALA A 38 -2.93 -5.97 -0.63
CA ALA A 38 -1.60 -6.15 -1.17
C ALA A 38 -0.81 -7.18 -0.35
N TYR A 39 -0.30 -8.21 -1.03
CA TYR A 39 0.60 -9.17 -0.40
C TYR A 39 1.84 -8.43 0.15
N PRO A 40 2.43 -8.84 1.29
CA PRO A 40 3.53 -8.15 1.95
C PRO A 40 4.80 -8.00 1.09
N THR A 41 4.86 -8.72 -0.01
CA THR A 41 5.96 -8.65 -0.99
C THR A 41 5.46 -8.30 -2.39
N ASP A 42 4.47 -7.41 -2.45
CA ASP A 42 3.92 -6.94 -3.71
C ASP A 42 4.89 -5.98 -4.42
N SER A 43 5.13 -6.29 -5.69
CA SER A 43 5.88 -5.47 -6.64
C SER A 43 5.33 -4.05 -6.74
N ARG A 44 4.00 -3.90 -6.58
CA ARG A 44 3.31 -2.61 -6.60
C ARG A 44 3.74 -1.72 -5.44
N LEU A 45 3.86 -2.26 -4.22
CA LEU A 45 4.25 -1.49 -3.03
C LEU A 45 5.66 -0.93 -3.17
N LEU A 46 6.61 -1.74 -3.66
CA LEU A 46 7.98 -1.32 -3.91
C LEU A 46 8.05 -0.17 -4.93
N GLU A 47 7.24 -0.24 -5.99
CA GLU A 47 7.21 0.81 -7.02
C GLU A 47 6.53 2.09 -6.52
N VAL A 48 5.46 1.98 -5.73
CA VAL A 48 4.79 3.14 -5.11
C VAL A 48 5.74 3.85 -4.15
N ALA A 49 6.47 3.11 -3.31
CA ALA A 49 7.47 3.66 -2.40
C ALA A 49 8.56 4.44 -3.17
N ARG A 50 9.14 3.82 -4.22
CA ARG A 50 10.12 4.47 -5.09
C ARG A 50 9.54 5.75 -5.72
N LYS A 51 8.34 5.68 -6.29
CA LYS A 51 7.69 6.83 -6.95
C LYS A 51 7.44 7.97 -5.99
N LYS A 52 6.99 7.68 -4.76
CA LYS A 52 6.75 8.69 -3.71
C LYS A 52 8.05 9.37 -3.29
N LEU A 53 9.11 8.60 -3.01
CA LEU A 53 10.43 9.16 -2.66
C LEU A 53 10.98 10.06 -3.77
N VAL A 54 10.90 9.63 -5.04
CA VAL A 54 11.34 10.44 -6.18
C VAL A 54 10.51 11.73 -6.32
N LEU A 55 9.20 11.67 -6.09
CA LEU A 55 8.35 12.86 -6.14
C LEU A 55 8.70 13.85 -5.03
N LEU A 56 8.95 13.36 -3.82
CA LEU A 56 9.37 14.20 -2.68
C LEU A 56 10.73 14.82 -2.93
N ALA A 57 11.70 14.04 -3.41
CA ALA A 57 13.02 14.56 -3.77
C ALA A 57 12.91 15.70 -4.79
N LYS A 58 12.09 15.55 -5.84
CA LYS A 58 11.83 16.63 -6.80
C LYS A 58 11.19 17.86 -6.17
N ARG A 59 10.19 17.67 -5.30
CA ARG A 59 9.48 18.77 -4.62
C ARG A 59 10.42 19.62 -3.76
N TYR A 60 11.40 18.98 -3.14
CA TYR A 60 12.34 19.63 -2.23
C TYR A 60 13.71 19.93 -2.86
N GLY A 61 13.82 19.85 -4.19
CA GLY A 61 15.06 20.20 -4.89
C GLY A 61 16.23 19.22 -4.68
N ILE A 62 15.99 18.02 -4.14
CA ILE A 62 17.03 17.01 -3.93
C ILE A 62 17.35 16.34 -5.27
N ALA A 63 18.51 16.65 -5.82
CA ALA A 63 18.98 16.04 -7.07
C ALA A 63 19.39 14.58 -6.85
N LEU A 64 18.55 13.62 -7.28
CA LEU A 64 18.87 12.19 -7.20
C LEU A 64 19.88 11.79 -8.27
N ARG A 65 20.88 10.99 -7.90
CA ARG A 65 21.86 10.40 -8.84
C ARG A 65 21.16 9.50 -9.85
N GLN A 66 20.21 8.69 -9.38
CA GLN A 66 19.37 7.83 -10.20
C GLN A 66 17.98 7.72 -9.58
N SER A 67 16.95 8.10 -10.34
CA SER A 67 15.56 7.95 -9.93
C SER A 67 14.94 6.60 -10.32
N ASP A 68 15.53 5.91 -11.30
CA ASP A 68 15.02 4.67 -11.91
C ASP A 68 13.57 4.78 -12.44
N ALA A 69 13.12 6.00 -12.78
CA ALA A 69 11.74 6.29 -13.20
C ALA A 69 11.30 5.56 -14.47
N ARG A 70 12.22 5.25 -15.39
CA ARG A 70 11.95 4.46 -16.60
C ARG A 70 11.90 2.95 -16.30
N GLN A 71 12.75 2.47 -15.40
CA GLN A 71 12.88 1.04 -15.11
C GLN A 71 11.80 0.53 -14.15
N GLY A 72 11.41 1.32 -13.16
CA GLY A 72 10.44 0.94 -12.12
C GLY A 72 9.12 0.35 -12.65
N PRO A 73 8.40 1.06 -13.54
CA PRO A 73 7.14 0.57 -14.11
C PRO A 73 7.30 -0.72 -14.93
N ALA A 74 8.42 -0.87 -15.64
CA ALA A 74 8.71 -2.06 -16.43
C ALA A 74 8.97 -3.29 -15.54
N LEU A 75 9.69 -3.10 -14.43
CA LEU A 75 9.89 -4.15 -13.42
C LEU A 75 8.57 -4.57 -12.78
N CYS A 76 7.71 -3.60 -12.43
CA CYS A 76 6.39 -3.89 -11.87
C CYS A 76 5.52 -4.72 -12.82
N ARG A 77 5.45 -4.33 -14.09
CA ARG A 77 4.72 -5.09 -15.13
C ARG A 77 5.27 -6.50 -15.32
N LYS A 78 6.60 -6.66 -15.34
CA LYS A 78 7.25 -7.97 -15.51
C LYS A 78 6.98 -8.89 -14.31
N ALA A 79 7.01 -8.37 -13.08
CA ALA A 79 6.65 -9.13 -11.89
C ALA A 79 5.19 -9.62 -11.94
N GLY A 80 4.25 -8.75 -12.31
CA GLY A 80 2.84 -9.12 -12.48
C GLY A 80 2.62 -10.22 -13.53
N ARG A 81 3.28 -10.12 -14.69
CA ARG A 81 3.21 -11.17 -15.73
C ARG A 81 3.73 -12.52 -15.24
N TYR A 82 4.86 -12.52 -14.51
CA TYR A 82 5.39 -13.76 -13.94
C TYR A 82 4.50 -14.33 -12.82
N ALA A 83 3.86 -13.48 -12.02
CA ALA A 83 2.89 -13.90 -11.02
C ALA A 83 1.69 -14.59 -11.68
N HIS A 84 1.12 -13.97 -12.72
CA HIS A 84 -0.01 -14.53 -13.49
C HIS A 84 0.33 -15.88 -14.13
N ALA A 85 1.54 -16.03 -14.67
CA ALA A 85 2.01 -17.29 -15.25
C ALA A 85 2.52 -18.31 -14.22
N CYS A 86 2.33 -18.09 -12.92
CA CYS A 86 2.87 -18.92 -11.83
C CYS A 86 4.41 -19.12 -11.86
N GLN A 87 5.14 -18.23 -12.53
CA GLN A 87 6.61 -18.27 -12.69
C GLN A 87 7.32 -17.61 -11.49
N PHE A 88 7.05 -18.10 -10.27
CA PHE A 88 7.48 -17.46 -9.03
C PHE A 88 9.01 -17.35 -8.86
N LYS A 89 9.80 -18.26 -9.47
CA LYS A 89 11.27 -18.15 -9.49
C LYS A 89 11.72 -16.90 -10.24
N ARG A 90 11.12 -16.61 -11.40
CA ARG A 90 11.41 -15.42 -12.22
C ARG A 90 10.89 -14.16 -11.55
N MET A 91 9.67 -14.20 -11.00
CA MET A 91 9.09 -13.10 -10.22
C MET A 91 10.00 -12.67 -9.06
N ARG A 92 10.49 -13.62 -8.26
CA ARG A 92 11.38 -13.33 -7.12
C ARG A 92 12.67 -12.61 -7.53
N ARG A 93 13.23 -12.91 -8.71
CA ARG A 93 14.41 -12.18 -9.24
C ARG A 93 14.07 -10.71 -9.55
N ILE A 94 12.87 -10.45 -10.07
CA ILE A 94 12.40 -9.08 -10.34
C ILE A 94 12.15 -8.31 -9.04
N LEU A 95 11.53 -8.94 -8.05
CA LEU A 95 11.33 -8.32 -6.73
C LEU A 95 12.67 -7.96 -6.06
N ARG A 96 13.68 -8.84 -6.14
CA ARG A 96 15.05 -8.52 -5.66
C ARG A 96 15.62 -7.29 -6.37
N ARG A 97 15.45 -7.19 -7.69
CA ARG A 97 15.89 -6.01 -8.45
C ARG A 97 15.16 -4.73 -8.03
N GLN A 98 13.84 -4.79 -7.82
CA GLN A 98 13.06 -3.65 -7.34
C GLN A 98 13.50 -3.20 -5.95
N ARG A 99 13.80 -4.13 -5.03
CA ARG A 99 14.37 -3.79 -3.71
C ARG A 99 15.71 -3.08 -3.83
N THR A 100 16.61 -3.56 -4.70
CA THR A 100 17.89 -2.88 -4.96
C THR A 100 17.69 -1.45 -5.46
N VAL A 101 16.72 -1.23 -6.35
CA VAL A 101 16.36 0.11 -6.85
C VAL A 101 15.84 0.99 -5.71
N LEU A 102 14.87 0.50 -4.93
CA LEU A 102 14.32 1.24 -3.81
C LEU A 102 15.40 1.61 -2.78
N GLY A 103 16.21 0.64 -2.35
CA GLY A 103 17.29 0.86 -1.40
C GLY A 103 18.39 1.79 -1.93
N ARG A 104 18.58 1.87 -3.25
CA ARG A 104 19.49 2.88 -3.85
C ARG A 104 18.92 4.29 -3.68
N VAL A 105 17.63 4.48 -3.95
CA VAL A 105 16.96 5.79 -3.82
C VAL A 105 16.95 6.22 -2.35
N VAL A 106 16.61 5.32 -1.42
CA VAL A 106 16.66 5.57 0.03
C VAL A 106 18.04 6.07 0.44
N ARG A 107 19.11 5.32 0.15
CA ARG A 107 20.49 5.71 0.49
C ARG A 107 20.98 6.99 -0.18
N ASP A 108 20.44 7.36 -1.33
CA ASP A 108 20.80 8.61 -2.01
C ASP A 108 20.10 9.81 -1.35
N ILE A 109 18.86 9.63 -0.90
CA ILE A 109 18.13 10.66 -0.14
C ILE A 109 18.74 10.83 1.25
N GLU A 110 19.01 9.74 1.98
CA GLU A 110 19.64 9.79 3.31
C GLU A 110 20.95 10.57 3.30
N ARG A 111 21.82 10.30 2.31
CA ARG A 111 23.11 10.99 2.18
C ARG A 111 23.02 12.49 1.85
N LYS A 112 21.87 12.92 1.35
CA LYS A 112 21.60 14.32 1.00
C LYS A 112 20.74 15.01 2.04
N LEU A 113 20.24 14.28 3.03
CA LEU A 113 19.28 14.78 4.01
C LEU A 113 19.87 15.87 4.90
N ASP A 114 21.18 15.82 5.17
CA ASP A 114 21.89 16.83 5.95
C ASP A 114 22.06 18.18 5.21
N GLN A 115 21.80 18.21 3.90
CA GLN A 115 21.87 19.42 3.07
C GLN A 115 20.53 20.15 2.98
N VAL A 116 19.49 19.63 3.64
CA VAL A 116 18.11 20.11 3.52
C VAL A 116 17.65 20.69 4.85
N ASP A 117 16.79 21.70 4.79
CA ASP A 117 16.16 22.31 5.95
C ASP A 117 15.49 21.29 6.89
N THR A 118 15.57 21.56 8.20
CA THR A 118 15.05 20.68 9.25
C THR A 118 13.57 20.34 9.07
N GLY A 119 12.73 21.30 8.66
CA GLY A 119 11.30 21.06 8.46
C GLY A 119 11.01 20.15 7.26
N VAL A 120 11.88 20.17 6.25
CA VAL A 120 11.80 19.24 5.11
C VAL A 120 12.32 17.86 5.49
N ARG A 121 13.39 17.79 6.29
CA ARG A 121 13.96 16.55 6.82
C ARG A 121 12.92 15.72 7.56
N GLU A 122 12.15 16.32 8.46
CA GLU A 122 11.08 15.64 9.20
C GLU A 122 10.01 15.07 8.28
N ARG A 123 9.57 15.86 7.29
CA ARG A 123 8.56 15.41 6.30
C ARG A 123 9.08 14.25 5.46
N ILE A 124 10.35 14.26 5.07
CA ILE A 124 10.97 13.18 4.30
C ILE A 124 11.20 11.93 5.17
N ALA A 125 11.57 12.10 6.44
CA ALA A 125 11.86 11.02 7.37
C ALA A 125 10.68 10.04 7.52
N VAL A 126 9.45 10.55 7.62
CA VAL A 126 8.24 9.70 7.66
C VAL A 126 8.12 8.80 6.43
N TRP A 127 8.46 9.31 5.25
CA TRP A 127 8.41 8.54 4.01
C TRP A 127 9.61 7.61 3.83
N LEU A 128 10.79 7.97 4.35
CA LEU A 128 11.96 7.09 4.41
C LEU A 128 11.67 5.89 5.30
N GLN A 129 11.17 6.11 6.53
CA GLN A 129 10.80 5.03 7.44
C GLN A 129 9.80 4.05 6.81
N ARG A 130 8.76 4.56 6.13
CA ARG A 130 7.80 3.72 5.41
C ARG A 130 8.46 2.95 4.26
N ALA A 131 9.36 3.57 3.51
CA ALA A 131 10.07 2.92 2.42
C ALA A 131 11.04 1.84 2.93
N GLU A 132 11.70 2.06 4.07
CA GLU A 132 12.53 1.08 4.76
C GLU A 132 11.70 -0.11 5.25
N GLN A 133 10.53 0.13 5.85
CA GLN A 133 9.61 -0.92 6.26
C GLN A 133 9.19 -1.79 5.06
N VAL A 134 8.80 -1.17 3.95
CA VAL A 134 8.45 -1.88 2.70
C VAL A 134 9.66 -2.62 2.11
N HIS A 135 10.86 -2.07 2.24
CA HIS A 135 12.09 -2.71 1.76
C HIS A 135 12.46 -3.96 2.61
N ALA A 136 12.27 -3.88 3.92
CA ALA A 136 12.56 -4.94 4.88
C ALA A 136 11.47 -6.04 4.91
N GLN A 137 10.26 -5.72 4.46
CA GLN A 137 9.08 -6.60 4.51
C GLN A 137 9.37 -7.98 3.90
N ARG A 138 9.03 -9.03 4.64
CA ARG A 138 9.17 -10.43 4.26
C ARG A 138 7.81 -11.02 3.87
N PRO A 139 7.81 -12.13 3.10
CA PRO A 139 6.58 -12.86 2.83
C PRO A 139 5.90 -13.25 4.15
N LYS A 140 4.59 -13.00 4.27
CA LYS A 140 3.73 -13.24 5.45
C LYS A 140 3.83 -12.22 6.60
N ASP A 141 4.62 -11.16 6.46
CA ASP A 141 4.56 -10.04 7.40
C ASP A 141 3.20 -9.34 7.29
N LYS A 142 2.59 -8.91 8.40
CA LYS A 142 1.33 -8.16 8.35
C LYS A 142 1.59 -6.67 8.17
#